data_AF-A0A1Z4N2N5-F1
#
_entry.id   AF-A0A1Z4N2N5-F1
#
_cell.length_a   1.000
_cell.length_b   1.000
_cell.length_c   1.000
_cell.angle_alpha   90.00
_cell.angle_beta   90.00
_cell.angle_gamma   90.00
#
_symmetry.space_group_name_H-M   'P 1'
#
loop_
_entity.id
_entity.type
_entity.pdbx_description
1 polymer ?
#
loop_
_entity_poly.entity_id
_entity_poly.type
_entity_poly.pdbx_seq_one_letter_code
_entity_poly.pdbx_strand_id
1 'polypeptide(L)'
;MPKQLKKYNIKLLIILMLLLAFLSLTLACFLWVFNSSSNKSRTPTWESAKDVVNERLLKQVLASVSTNKLDEKAVKVMPISSSDGVHVFVFDFHSPQLCGAGGCLYQVYHESGKLLLQVIANPHLPPKEDLIRVSSRALQAFPCLIFTQTTDMENIVSRTDYCFDSGRYTRFGDTWTAVGSLGN
;
A
#
# COMPACT_ATOMS: atom_id res chain seq x y z
N MET A 1 -64.87 -15.98 39.85
CA MET A 1 -63.98 -16.06 38.66
C MET A 1 -64.06 -14.70 37.96
N PRO A 2 -63.00 -13.90 37.60
CA PRO A 2 -61.73 -14.27 36.94
C PRO A 2 -60.54 -13.27 37.19
N LYS A 3 -60.03 -13.08 38.44
CA LYS A 3 -58.95 -12.08 38.69
C LYS A 3 -57.51 -12.63 38.61
N GLN A 4 -57.31 -13.93 38.78
CA GLN A 4 -55.97 -14.53 38.86
C GLN A 4 -55.34 -14.85 37.50
N LEU A 5 -56.14 -15.16 36.47
CA LEU A 5 -55.63 -15.44 35.11
C LEU A 5 -55.05 -14.19 34.41
N LYS A 6 -55.58 -13.00 34.69
CA LYS A 6 -55.13 -11.75 34.06
C LYS A 6 -53.72 -11.34 34.52
N LYS A 7 -53.38 -11.63 35.78
CA LYS A 7 -52.11 -11.22 36.40
C LYS A 7 -50.92 -12.08 35.95
N TYR A 8 -51.16 -13.37 35.67
CA TYR A 8 -50.16 -14.30 35.16
C TYR A 8 -49.80 -14.01 33.69
N ASN A 9 -50.80 -13.67 32.87
CA ASN A 9 -50.61 -13.26 31.48
C ASN A 9 -49.80 -11.96 31.37
N ILE A 10 -49.98 -10.98 32.26
CA ILE A 10 -49.20 -9.72 32.24
C ILE A 10 -47.73 -9.99 32.61
N LYS A 11 -47.45 -10.81 33.62
CA LYS A 11 -46.07 -11.16 33.99
C LYS A 11 -45.36 -11.94 32.88
N LEU A 12 -46.06 -12.88 32.25
CA LEU A 12 -45.54 -13.64 31.12
C LEU A 12 -45.26 -12.72 29.91
N LEU A 13 -46.15 -11.75 29.63
CA LEU A 13 -45.96 -10.77 28.56
C LEU A 13 -44.73 -9.89 28.80
N ILE A 14 -44.51 -9.44 30.05
CA ILE A 14 -43.34 -8.63 30.42
C ILE A 14 -42.05 -9.43 30.26
N ILE A 15 -42.03 -10.70 30.68
CA ILE A 15 -40.87 -11.58 30.51
C ILE A 15 -40.59 -11.81 29.02
N LEU A 16 -41.61 -12.03 28.20
CA LEU A 16 -41.47 -12.22 26.76
C LEU A 16 -40.92 -10.95 26.07
N MET A 17 -41.40 -9.78 26.47
CA MET A 17 -40.91 -8.48 25.96
C MET A 17 -39.45 -8.24 26.33
N LEU A 18 -39.03 -8.59 27.55
CA LEU A 18 -37.63 -8.48 28.00
C LEU A 18 -36.71 -9.43 27.23
N LEU A 19 -37.15 -10.66 26.96
CA LEU A 19 -36.38 -11.63 26.18
C LEU A 19 -36.22 -11.18 24.72
N LEU A 20 -37.28 -10.64 24.11
CA LEU A 20 -37.23 -10.09 22.75
C LEU A 20 -36.33 -8.86 22.66
N ALA A 21 -36.38 -7.95 23.65
CA ALA A 21 -35.50 -6.80 23.72
C ALA A 21 -34.03 -7.24 23.84
N PHE A 22 -33.73 -8.22 24.70
CA PHE A 22 -32.39 -8.76 24.85
C PHE A 22 -31.87 -9.42 23.57
N LEU A 23 -32.70 -10.21 22.89
CA LEU A 23 -32.35 -10.85 21.61
C LEU A 23 -32.11 -9.82 20.49
N SER A 24 -32.87 -8.73 20.46
CA SER A 24 -32.66 -7.65 19.49
C SER A 24 -31.33 -6.91 19.74
N LEU A 25 -30.95 -6.73 21.02
CA LEU A 25 -29.72 -6.05 21.41
C LEU A 25 -28.49 -6.90 21.06
N THR A 26 -28.55 -8.22 21.26
CA THR A 26 -27.44 -9.12 20.90
C THR A 26 -27.25 -9.22 19.40
N LEU A 27 -28.33 -9.24 18.61
CA LEU A 27 -28.25 -9.21 17.15
C LEU A 27 -27.63 -7.90 16.63
N ALA A 28 -28.03 -6.76 17.19
CA ALA A 28 -27.47 -5.46 16.82
C ALA A 28 -25.97 -5.37 17.13
N CYS A 29 -25.53 -5.87 18.29
CA CYS A 29 -24.11 -5.95 18.64
C CYS A 29 -23.33 -6.88 17.71
N PHE A 30 -23.89 -8.03 17.33
CA PHE A 30 -23.25 -8.95 16.39
C PHE A 30 -23.09 -8.32 15.00
N LEU A 31 -24.11 -7.64 14.49
CA LEU A 31 -24.05 -6.96 13.19
C LEU A 31 -23.03 -5.80 13.17
N TRP A 32 -22.78 -5.17 14.31
CA TRP A 32 -21.77 -4.11 14.42
C TRP A 32 -20.33 -4.65 14.42
N VAL A 33 -20.10 -5.82 15.03
CA VAL A 33 -18.78 -6.46 15.04
C VAL A 33 -18.41 -7.01 13.65
N PHE A 34 -19.37 -7.54 12.89
CA PHE A 34 -19.09 -8.13 11.57
C PHE A 34 -18.99 -7.13 10.41
N ASN A 35 -19.45 -5.88 10.58
CA ASN A 35 -19.35 -4.86 9.52
C ASN A 35 -18.08 -4.00 9.61
N SER A 36 -17.15 -4.34 10.49
CA SER A 36 -15.85 -3.67 10.62
C SER A 36 -14.78 -4.31 9.73
N SER A 37 -15.12 -4.69 8.48
CA SER A 37 -14.11 -4.92 7.47
C SER A 37 -13.68 -3.56 6.92
N SER A 38 -12.88 -2.84 7.72
CA SER A 38 -12.16 -1.69 7.21
C SER A 38 -11.16 -2.21 6.18
N ASN A 39 -11.48 -2.09 4.89
CA ASN A 39 -10.47 -2.05 3.85
C ASN A 39 -9.58 -0.83 4.11
N LYS A 40 -8.66 -0.97 5.08
CA LYS A 40 -7.55 -0.04 5.24
C LYS A 40 -6.73 -0.22 3.96
N SER A 41 -6.92 0.69 3.01
CA SER A 41 -5.95 0.99 1.97
C SER A 41 -4.61 1.23 2.68
N ARG A 42 -3.82 0.17 2.85
CA ARG A 42 -2.50 0.27 3.46
C ARG A 42 -1.65 1.02 2.46
N THR A 43 -1.19 2.21 2.83
CA THR A 43 -0.09 2.86 2.13
C THR A 43 1.04 1.84 2.00
N PRO A 44 1.52 1.53 0.78
CA PRO A 44 2.57 0.54 0.61
C PRO A 44 3.80 0.90 1.45
N THR A 45 4.19 0.00 2.33
CA THR A 45 5.37 0.15 3.19
C THR A 45 6.54 -0.66 2.64
N TRP A 46 7.75 -0.21 2.94
CA TRP A 46 8.95 -0.98 2.62
C TRP A 46 9.06 -2.21 3.52
N GLU A 47 9.24 -3.37 2.91
CA GLU A 47 9.37 -4.66 3.56
C GLU A 47 10.65 -5.37 3.08
N SER A 48 11.08 -6.39 3.80
CA SER A 48 12.18 -7.25 3.37
C SER A 48 11.78 -8.01 2.11
N ALA A 49 12.59 -7.92 1.05
CA ALA A 49 12.27 -8.57 -0.21
C ALA A 49 12.19 -10.09 -0.07
N LYS A 50 13.01 -10.67 0.81
CA LYS A 50 13.03 -12.10 1.10
C LYS A 50 11.73 -12.63 1.72
N ASP A 51 11.00 -11.79 2.44
CA ASP A 51 9.81 -12.20 3.18
C ASP A 51 8.52 -12.06 2.36
N VAL A 52 8.54 -11.21 1.33
CA VAL A 52 7.35 -10.85 0.54
C VAL A 52 7.40 -11.43 -0.87
N VAL A 53 8.59 -11.51 -1.46
CA VAL A 53 8.78 -11.90 -2.86
C VAL A 53 9.12 -13.38 -2.95
N ASN A 54 8.55 -14.09 -3.93
CA ASN A 54 8.94 -15.47 -4.18
C ASN A 54 10.43 -15.59 -4.54
N GLU A 55 11.06 -16.70 -4.14
CA GLU A 55 12.50 -16.91 -4.30
C GLU A 55 12.96 -16.81 -5.76
N ARG A 56 12.15 -17.27 -6.71
CA ARG A 56 12.47 -17.23 -8.14
C ARG A 56 12.61 -15.79 -8.64
N LEU A 57 11.66 -14.93 -8.30
CA LEU A 57 11.68 -13.52 -8.65
C LEU A 57 12.84 -12.81 -7.98
N LEU A 58 13.08 -13.04 -6.68
CA LEU A 58 14.19 -12.44 -5.96
C LEU A 58 15.55 -12.79 -6.62
N LYS A 59 15.78 -14.07 -6.92
CA LYS A 59 17.00 -14.51 -7.63
C LYS A 59 17.16 -13.83 -8.99
N GLN A 60 16.07 -13.68 -9.75
CA GLN A 60 16.11 -13.01 -11.04
C GLN A 60 16.47 -11.53 -10.90
N VAL A 61 15.87 -10.83 -9.93
CA VAL A 61 16.16 -9.42 -9.66
C VAL A 61 17.61 -9.23 -9.25
N LEU A 62 18.13 -10.07 -8.34
CA LEU A 62 19.54 -10.04 -7.92
C LEU A 62 20.50 -10.33 -9.07
N ALA A 63 20.15 -11.27 -9.96
CA ALA A 63 20.98 -11.59 -11.13
C ALA A 63 20.94 -10.49 -12.22
N SER A 64 19.90 -9.65 -12.22
CA SER A 64 19.77 -8.55 -13.20
C SER A 64 20.76 -7.40 -12.96
N VAL A 65 21.29 -7.30 -11.74
CA VAL A 65 22.26 -6.27 -11.36
C VAL A 65 23.67 -6.86 -11.38
N SER A 66 24.58 -6.24 -12.13
CA SER A 66 25.95 -6.74 -12.34
C SER A 66 26.88 -6.46 -11.15
N THR A 67 26.50 -6.92 -9.95
CA THR A 67 27.32 -6.75 -8.74
C THR A 67 27.39 -8.04 -7.93
N ASN A 68 28.62 -8.49 -7.69
CA ASN A 68 28.90 -9.73 -6.96
C ASN A 68 28.81 -9.58 -5.43
N LYS A 69 28.41 -8.41 -4.93
CA LYS A 69 28.39 -8.10 -3.48
C LYS A 69 27.02 -7.65 -2.99
N LEU A 70 25.95 -7.98 -3.70
CA LEU A 70 24.62 -7.64 -3.20
C LEU A 70 24.27 -8.54 -2.02
N ASP A 71 24.01 -7.93 -0.86
CA ASP A 71 23.44 -8.64 0.28
C ASP A 71 21.93 -8.74 0.08
N GLU A 72 21.45 -9.95 -0.23
CA GLU A 72 20.02 -10.25 -0.36
C GLU A 72 19.21 -9.75 0.86
N LYS A 73 19.80 -9.79 2.06
CA LYS A 73 19.12 -9.38 3.30
C LYS A 73 18.91 -7.87 3.40
N ALA A 74 19.69 -7.09 2.64
CA ALA A 74 19.56 -5.64 2.61
C ALA A 74 18.48 -5.17 1.62
N VAL A 75 18.09 -6.03 0.67
CA VAL A 75 17.12 -5.67 -0.36
C VAL A 75 15.74 -5.50 0.24
N LYS A 76 15.14 -4.34 -0.02
CA LYS A 76 13.78 -4.00 0.39
C LYS A 76 12.88 -3.95 -0.82
N VAL A 77 11.60 -4.17 -0.57
CA VAL A 77 10.55 -4.12 -1.57
C VAL A 77 9.36 -3.32 -1.06
N MET A 78 8.73 -2.57 -1.94
CA MET A 78 7.41 -2.00 -1.72
C MET A 78 6.40 -2.77 -2.60
N PRO A 79 5.52 -3.59 -2.02
CA PRO A 79 4.50 -4.31 -2.77
C PRO A 79 3.35 -3.38 -3.13
N ILE A 80 2.88 -3.47 -4.36
CA ILE A 80 1.77 -2.68 -4.89
C ILE A 80 0.79 -3.64 -5.52
N SER A 81 -0.41 -3.70 -4.96
CA SER A 81 -1.47 -4.57 -5.45
C SER A 81 -2.34 -3.85 -6.47
N SER A 82 -2.67 -4.55 -7.55
CA SER A 82 -3.77 -4.17 -8.44
C SER A 82 -5.13 -4.55 -7.82
N SER A 83 -6.21 -4.05 -8.43
CA SER A 83 -7.58 -4.46 -8.10
C SER A 83 -7.81 -5.96 -8.29
N ASP A 84 -7.06 -6.58 -9.19
CA ASP A 84 -7.29 -7.94 -9.67
C ASP A 84 -6.43 -8.97 -8.90
N GLY A 85 -5.76 -8.53 -7.83
CA GLY A 85 -4.92 -9.38 -6.98
C GLY A 85 -3.52 -9.65 -7.52
N VAL A 86 -3.19 -9.09 -8.70
CA VAL A 86 -1.84 -9.15 -9.28
C VAL A 86 -0.94 -8.12 -8.62
N HIS A 87 0.30 -8.50 -8.31
CA HIS A 87 1.26 -7.63 -7.62
C HIS A 87 2.38 -7.10 -8.53
N VAL A 88 2.78 -5.86 -8.28
CA VAL A 88 4.05 -5.28 -8.72
C VAL A 88 4.89 -4.89 -7.52
N PHE A 89 6.19 -4.97 -7.69
CA PHE A 89 7.17 -4.86 -6.62
C PHE A 89 8.20 -3.80 -6.98
N VAL A 90 8.31 -2.75 -6.18
CA VAL A 90 9.38 -1.75 -6.31
C VAL A 90 10.54 -2.19 -5.44
N PHE A 91 11.69 -2.47 -6.04
CA PHE A 91 12.89 -2.92 -5.35
C PHE A 91 13.83 -1.75 -5.02
N ASP A 92 14.24 -1.69 -3.76
CA ASP A 92 15.38 -0.93 -3.27
C ASP A 92 16.49 -1.92 -2.91
N PHE A 93 17.59 -1.89 -3.66
CA PHE A 93 18.70 -2.80 -3.45
C PHE A 93 19.57 -2.45 -2.23
N HIS A 94 19.41 -1.25 -1.68
CA HIS A 94 20.16 -0.74 -0.53
C HIS A 94 21.68 -0.95 -0.61
N SER A 95 22.22 -0.91 -1.84
CA SER A 95 23.63 -1.21 -2.13
C SER A 95 24.33 0.04 -2.65
N PRO A 96 25.41 0.51 -1.98
CA PRO A 96 26.19 1.65 -2.44
C PRO A 96 26.76 1.51 -3.85
N GLN A 97 26.94 0.27 -4.35
CA GLN A 97 27.44 0.02 -5.71
C GLN A 97 26.39 0.30 -6.80
N LEU A 98 25.11 0.33 -6.41
CA LEU A 98 23.99 0.69 -7.28
C LEU A 98 23.55 2.14 -7.04
N CYS A 99 24.34 2.90 -6.29
CA CYS A 99 24.17 4.33 -6.08
C CYS A 99 25.34 5.10 -6.68
N GLY A 100 25.05 6.26 -7.27
CA GLY A 100 26.03 7.19 -7.79
C GLY A 100 25.64 8.63 -7.46
N ALA A 101 26.27 9.60 -8.13
CA ALA A 101 26.01 11.02 -7.88
C ALA A 101 24.54 11.43 -8.09
N GLY A 102 23.81 10.74 -8.99
CA GLY A 102 22.41 11.00 -9.28
C GLY A 102 21.40 10.30 -8.36
N GLY A 103 21.86 9.46 -7.42
CA GLY A 103 20.99 8.66 -6.55
C GLY A 103 21.21 7.15 -6.73
N CYS A 104 20.24 6.37 -6.26
CA CYS A 104 20.28 4.91 -6.24
C CYS A 104 19.35 4.30 -7.30
N LEU A 105 19.69 3.09 -7.76
CA LEU A 105 18.88 2.32 -8.69
C LEU A 105 17.64 1.76 -7.99
N TYR A 106 16.48 2.02 -8.59
CA TYR A 106 15.21 1.37 -8.27
C TYR A 106 14.69 0.65 -9.50
N GLN A 107 14.14 -0.55 -9.30
CA GLN A 107 13.52 -1.34 -10.36
C GLN A 107 12.12 -1.78 -9.93
N VAL A 108 11.19 -1.78 -10.87
CA VAL A 108 9.82 -2.24 -10.65
C VAL A 108 9.58 -3.49 -11.46
N TYR A 109 9.17 -4.57 -10.79
CA TYR A 109 8.89 -5.84 -11.44
C TYR A 109 7.43 -6.25 -11.26
N HIS A 110 6.87 -6.86 -12.29
CA HIS A 110 5.67 -7.67 -12.17
C HIS A 110 5.99 -8.97 -11.40
N GLU A 111 5.02 -9.52 -10.68
CA GLU A 111 5.16 -10.80 -9.97
C GLU A 111 5.62 -11.98 -10.85
N SER A 112 5.38 -11.90 -12.17
CA SER A 112 5.88 -12.88 -13.15
C SER A 112 7.38 -12.74 -13.48
N GLY A 113 8.07 -11.73 -12.96
CA GLY A 113 9.47 -11.42 -13.29
C GLY A 113 9.67 -10.48 -14.47
N LYS A 114 8.62 -9.90 -15.05
CA LYS A 114 8.79 -8.87 -16.08
C LYS A 114 9.26 -7.56 -15.46
N LEU A 115 10.39 -7.01 -15.90
CA LEU A 115 10.82 -5.65 -15.57
C LEU A 115 9.87 -4.62 -16.20
N LEU A 116 9.31 -3.74 -15.39
CA LEU A 116 8.33 -2.73 -15.79
C LEU A 116 8.87 -1.30 -15.76
N LEU A 117 9.82 -1.01 -14.86
CA LEU A 117 10.47 0.30 -14.73
C LEU A 117 11.89 0.14 -14.22
N GLN A 118 12.79 0.99 -14.68
CA GLN A 118 14.10 1.20 -14.07
C GLN A 118 14.34 2.71 -13.97
N VAL A 119 14.70 3.19 -12.78
CA VAL A 119 14.90 4.61 -12.53
C VAL A 119 16.01 4.83 -11.51
N ILE A 120 16.77 5.91 -11.68
CA ILE A 120 17.71 6.40 -10.68
C ILE A 120 16.99 7.48 -9.87
N ALA A 121 16.97 7.33 -8.55
CA ALA A 121 16.31 8.27 -7.65
C ALA A 121 17.16 8.52 -6.40
N ASN A 122 17.26 9.77 -5.97
CA ASN A 122 17.96 10.14 -4.75
C ASN A 122 17.07 9.91 -3.51
N PRO A 123 17.41 8.98 -2.60
CA PRO A 123 16.62 8.74 -1.38
C PRO A 123 16.78 9.84 -0.32
N HIS A 124 17.76 10.74 -0.46
CA HIS A 124 18.00 11.82 0.49
C HIS A 124 17.07 13.00 0.20
N LEU A 125 15.86 12.94 0.74
CA LEU A 125 14.85 13.99 0.60
C LEU A 125 14.77 14.88 1.84
N PRO A 126 14.21 16.10 1.70
CA PRO A 126 13.83 16.92 2.84
C PRO A 126 12.90 16.15 3.81
N PRO A 127 12.88 16.53 5.10
CA PRO A 127 12.03 15.85 6.08
C PRO A 127 10.56 15.85 5.65
N LYS A 128 9.86 14.74 5.92
CA LYS A 128 8.43 14.52 5.62
C LYS A 128 8.07 14.33 4.14
N GLU A 129 9.05 14.20 3.25
CA GLU A 129 8.82 13.77 1.87
C GLU A 129 9.09 12.27 1.71
N ASP A 130 8.17 11.59 1.00
CA ASP A 130 8.36 10.21 0.59
C ASP A 130 9.02 10.15 -0.78
N LEU A 131 10.03 9.29 -0.93
CA LEU A 131 10.71 9.06 -2.21
C LEU A 131 9.76 8.57 -3.29
N ILE A 132 8.91 7.61 -2.91
CA ILE A 132 7.98 6.96 -3.80
C ILE A 132 6.61 7.00 -3.13
N ARG A 133 5.64 7.53 -3.84
CA ARG A 133 4.24 7.47 -3.44
C ARG A 133 3.43 6.73 -4.49
N VAL A 134 2.43 6.03 -4.05
CA VAL A 134 1.47 5.35 -4.93
C VAL A 134 0.24 6.25 -5.04
N SER A 135 -0.14 6.58 -6.27
CA SER A 135 -1.33 7.39 -6.51
C SER A 135 -2.58 6.66 -6.01
N SER A 136 -3.49 7.36 -5.33
CA SER A 136 -4.77 6.79 -4.89
C SER A 136 -5.71 6.41 -6.03
N ARG A 137 -5.41 6.84 -7.27
CA ARG A 137 -6.18 6.56 -8.47
C ARG A 137 -5.53 5.42 -9.26
N ALA A 138 -6.16 4.25 -9.27
CA ALA A 138 -5.87 3.20 -10.22
C ALA A 138 -6.67 3.46 -11.52
N LEU A 139 -6.15 4.34 -12.38
CA LEU A 139 -6.76 4.61 -13.69
C LEU A 139 -6.50 3.48 -14.70
N GLN A 140 -5.60 2.56 -14.36
CA GLN A 140 -5.06 1.48 -15.20
C GLN A 140 -4.90 0.21 -14.34
N ALA A 141 -4.33 -0.85 -14.92
CA ALA A 141 -4.07 -2.12 -14.22
C ALA A 141 -3.25 -1.96 -12.92
N PHE A 142 -2.37 -0.95 -12.87
CA PHE A 142 -1.63 -0.58 -11.66
C PHE A 142 -1.71 0.92 -11.41
N PRO A 143 -1.68 1.38 -10.14
CA PRO A 143 -1.61 2.80 -9.82
C PRO A 143 -0.29 3.42 -10.31
N CYS A 144 -0.31 4.74 -10.55
CA CYS A 144 0.89 5.48 -10.90
C CYS A 144 1.84 5.57 -9.70
N LEU A 145 3.14 5.58 -10.00
CA LEU A 145 4.21 5.80 -9.04
C LEU A 145 4.70 7.23 -9.16
N ILE A 146 4.73 7.93 -8.05
CA ILE A 146 5.17 9.33 -7.98
C ILE A 146 6.54 9.33 -7.31
N PHE A 147 7.58 9.63 -8.09
CA PHE A 147 8.95 9.76 -7.60
C PHE A 147 9.23 11.20 -7.23
N THR A 148 9.50 11.46 -5.95
CA THR A 148 9.88 12.78 -5.43
C THR A 148 11.40 12.94 -5.49
N GLN A 149 11.91 14.04 -6.01
CA GLN A 149 13.35 14.35 -6.09
C GLN A 149 13.63 15.78 -5.62
N THR A 150 14.79 15.99 -5.00
CA THR A 150 15.32 17.32 -4.68
C THR A 150 15.55 18.13 -5.96
N THR A 151 15.42 19.45 -5.85
CA THR A 151 15.78 20.38 -6.93
C THR A 151 16.87 21.34 -6.43
N ASP A 152 17.44 22.13 -7.33
CA ASP A 152 18.39 23.18 -6.98
C ASP A 152 17.71 24.40 -6.31
N MET A 153 16.38 24.44 -6.30
CA MET A 153 15.59 25.49 -5.68
C MET A 153 15.30 25.17 -4.21
N GLU A 154 15.55 26.15 -3.35
CA GLU A 154 15.29 26.01 -1.91
C GLU A 154 13.81 25.69 -1.64
N ASN A 155 13.57 24.67 -0.80
CA ASN A 155 12.24 24.22 -0.40
C ASN A 155 11.33 23.76 -1.56
N ILE A 156 11.88 23.45 -2.74
CA ILE A 156 11.13 22.90 -3.87
C ILE A 156 11.59 21.47 -4.15
N VAL A 157 10.62 20.59 -4.36
CA VAL A 157 10.84 19.23 -4.85
C VAL A 157 10.12 19.03 -6.17
N SER A 158 10.71 18.21 -7.04
CA SER A 158 10.06 17.73 -8.26
C SER A 158 9.37 16.40 -7.98
N ARG A 159 8.24 16.15 -8.64
CA ARG A 159 7.48 14.91 -8.54
C ARG A 159 7.13 14.43 -9.92
N THR A 160 7.72 13.29 -10.29
CA THR A 160 7.54 12.69 -11.60
C THR A 160 6.56 11.54 -11.49
N ASP A 161 5.50 11.60 -12.29
CA ASP A 161 4.49 10.56 -12.40
C ASP A 161 4.93 9.50 -13.42
N TYR A 162 4.96 8.25 -12.99
CA TYR A 162 5.11 7.08 -13.84
C TYR A 162 3.83 6.26 -13.81
N CYS A 163 3.14 6.16 -14.92
CA CYS A 163 1.87 5.43 -15.03
C CYS A 163 2.03 4.18 -15.89
N PHE A 164 1.23 3.14 -15.60
CA PHE A 164 1.35 1.85 -16.26
C PHE A 164 0.61 1.83 -17.60
N ASP A 165 1.34 1.99 -18.69
CA ASP A 165 0.80 1.95 -20.03
C ASP A 165 1.48 0.86 -20.88
N SER A 166 0.67 0.14 -21.66
CA SER A 166 1.15 -0.81 -22.67
C SER A 166 2.17 -1.83 -22.11
N GLY A 167 1.93 -2.29 -20.87
CA GLY A 167 2.70 -3.35 -20.23
C GLY A 167 4.01 -2.91 -19.57
N ARG A 168 4.22 -1.60 -19.33
CA ARG A 168 5.36 -1.02 -18.60
C ARG A 168 4.96 0.27 -17.91
N TYR A 169 5.80 0.78 -17.01
CA TYR A 169 5.62 2.14 -16.48
C TYR A 169 6.30 3.16 -17.41
N THR A 170 5.57 4.21 -17.77
CA THR A 170 6.08 5.32 -18.60
C THR A 170 5.96 6.64 -17.87
N ARG A 171 6.94 7.52 -18.04
CA ARG A 171 6.89 8.89 -17.52
C ARG A 171 5.71 9.62 -18.15
N PHE A 172 4.78 10.07 -17.33
CA PHE A 172 3.56 10.77 -17.75
C PHE A 172 3.72 12.29 -17.65
N GLY A 173 4.33 12.77 -16.57
CA GLY A 173 4.55 14.20 -16.35
C GLY A 173 5.38 14.48 -15.11
N ASP A 174 5.66 15.77 -14.88
CA ASP A 174 6.30 16.24 -13.66
C ASP A 174 5.65 17.52 -13.13
N THR A 175 5.67 17.64 -11.81
CA THR A 175 5.19 18.82 -11.09
C THR A 175 6.22 19.25 -10.06
N TRP A 176 6.28 20.54 -9.80
CA TRP A 176 7.24 21.15 -8.89
C TRP A 176 6.45 21.85 -7.81
N THR A 177 6.69 21.48 -6.55
CA THR A 177 5.94 22.09 -5.45
C THR A 177 6.82 22.31 -4.24
N ALA A 178 6.32 23.12 -3.31
CA ALA A 178 6.95 23.29 -2.02
C ALA A 178 7.03 21.97 -1.23
N VAL A 179 8.09 21.80 -0.46
CA VAL A 179 8.22 20.73 0.54
C VAL A 179 7.01 20.77 1.49
N GLY A 180 6.42 19.61 1.75
CA GLY A 180 5.26 19.43 2.63
C GLY A 180 3.91 19.76 1.99
N SER A 181 3.85 20.23 0.74
CA SER A 181 2.60 20.71 0.13
C SER A 181 1.58 19.60 -0.19
N LEU A 182 1.92 18.33 0.03
CA LEU A 182 1.04 17.19 -0.25
C LEU A 182 0.53 16.50 1.02
N GLY A 183 0.70 17.13 2.19
CA GLY A 183 0.07 16.71 3.44
C GLY A 183 -1.28 17.38 3.63
N ASN A 184 -2.36 16.67 3.29
CA ASN A 184 -3.71 16.80 3.86
C ASN A 184 -4.36 15.42 3.83
#